data_AF-A0A1I5MU68-F1
#
_entry.id   AF-A0A1I5MU68-F1
#
_cell.length_a   1.000
_cell.length_b   1.000
_cell.length_c   1.000
_cell.angle_alpha   90.00
_cell.angle_beta   90.00
_cell.angle_gamma   90.00
#
_symmetry.space_group_name_H-M   'P 1'
#
loop_
_entity.id
_entity.type
_entity.pdbx_description
1 polymer ?
#
loop_
_entity_poly.entity_id
_entity_poly.type
_entity_poly.pdbx_seq_one_letter_code
_entity_poly.pdbx_strand_id
1 'polypeptide(L)' 'MFDSFGALRALFESLPAEFGAEPVGNEGITDSRRHLIVRHLAEHPAFDCGLVSEQPLRAEKAGD' A
#
# COMPACT_ATOMS: atom_id res chain seq x y z
N MET A 1 -0.71 12.86 -7.57
CA MET A 1 -1.82 12.39 -6.72
C MET A 1 -2.27 11.10 -7.38
N PHE A 2 -2.67 10.03 -6.70
CA PHE A 2 -3.33 8.97 -7.48
C PHE A 2 -4.58 9.62 -8.06
N ASP A 3 -4.61 9.74 -9.38
CA ASP A 3 -5.63 10.51 -10.09
C ASP A 3 -7.04 9.92 -9.87
N SER A 4 -7.14 8.72 -9.29
CA SER A 4 -8.39 8.11 -8.89
C SER A 4 -8.20 6.99 -7.87
N PHE A 5 -9.21 6.78 -7.03
CA PHE A 5 -9.34 5.62 -6.14
C PHE A 5 -9.18 4.29 -6.90
N GLY A 6 -9.63 4.22 -8.16
CA GLY A 6 -9.44 3.06 -9.03
C GLY A 6 -7.97 2.71 -9.31
N ALA A 7 -7.10 3.72 -9.47
CA ALA A 7 -5.67 3.48 -9.66
C ALA A 7 -5.02 2.96 -8.37
N LEU A 8 -5.46 3.45 -7.21
CA LEU A 8 -5.02 2.95 -5.90
C LEU A 8 -5.46 1.49 -5.69
N ARG A 9 -6.69 1.15 -6.13
CA ARG A 9 -7.21 -0.21 -6.04
C ARG A 9 -6.51 -1.17 -6.99
N ALA A 10 -6.26 -0.77 -8.23
CA ALA A 10 -5.47 -1.57 -9.17
C ALA A 10 -4.04 -1.80 -8.67
N LEU A 11 -3.42 -0.78 -8.07
CA LEU A 11 -2.14 -0.94 -7.39
C LEU A 11 -2.24 -1.97 -6.28
N PHE A 12 -3.19 -1.81 -5.35
CA PHE A 12 -3.39 -2.74 -4.24
C PHE A 12 -3.59 -4.18 -4.71
N GLU A 13 -4.43 -4.42 -5.72
CA GLU A 13 -4.65 -5.75 -6.30
C GLU A 13 -3.34 -6.35 -6.85
N SER A 14 -2.49 -5.53 -7.47
CA SER A 14 -1.20 -5.96 -8.00
C SER A 14 -0.14 -6.25 -6.92
N LEU A 15 -0.34 -5.79 -5.69
CA LEU A 15 0.64 -6.00 -4.61
C LEU A 15 0.60 -7.46 -4.10
N PRO A 16 1.74 -7.98 -3.61
CA PRO A 16 1.77 -9.26 -2.90
C PRO A 16 0.90 -9.24 -1.63
N ALA A 17 0.67 -10.43 -1.05
CA ALA A 17 -0.07 -10.55 0.21
C ALA A 17 0.60 -9.76 1.34
N GLU A 18 1.92 -9.86 1.48
CA GLU A 18 2.73 -8.97 2.33
C GLU A 18 3.48 -7.96 1.45
N PHE A 19 3.33 -6.66 1.72
CA PHE A 19 3.98 -5.61 0.95
C PHE A 19 4.51 -4.46 1.81
N GLY A 20 5.62 -3.88 1.36
CA GLY A 20 6.22 -2.69 1.96
C GLY A 20 6.17 -1.47 1.04
N ALA A 21 6.96 -0.46 1.35
CA ALA A 21 7.07 0.77 0.54
C ALA A 21 7.74 0.54 -0.83
N GLU A 22 8.58 -0.49 -0.97
CA GLU A 22 9.26 -0.81 -2.23
C GLU A 22 8.31 -1.09 -3.40
N PRO A 23 7.38 -2.09 -3.32
CA PRO A 23 6.50 -2.43 -4.44
C PRO A 23 5.44 -1.36 -4.76
N VAL A 24 5.24 -0.37 -3.88
CA VAL A 24 4.30 0.74 -4.08
C VAL A 24 4.86 1.81 -5.03
N GLY A 25 6.19 1.88 -5.18
CA GLY A 25 6.84 2.89 -5.99
C GLY A 25 6.89 2.52 -7.47
N ASN A 26 5.83 2.78 -8.24
CA ASN A 26 5.95 2.84 -9.69
C ASN A 26 6.55 4.20 -10.13
N GLU A 27 7.17 4.25 -11.31
CA GLU A 27 7.93 5.40 -11.84
C GLU A 27 7.28 6.76 -11.49
N GLY A 28 7.94 7.54 -10.62
CA GLY A 28 7.51 8.88 -10.22
C GLY A 28 7.06 9.06 -8.75
N ILE A 29 7.00 7.99 -7.95
CA ILE A 29 6.70 8.10 -6.51
C ILE A 29 8.00 8.15 -5.69
N THR A 30 8.24 9.30 -5.04
CA THR A 30 9.36 9.49 -4.11
C THR A 30 9.24 8.59 -2.88
N ASP A 31 10.37 8.24 -2.29
CA ASP A 31 10.48 7.30 -1.17
C ASP A 31 9.54 7.60 0.01
N SER A 32 9.48 8.88 0.43
CA SER A 32 8.60 9.32 1.52
C SER A 32 7.11 9.13 1.21
N ARG A 33 6.71 9.22 -0.06
CA ARG A 33 5.31 9.10 -0.47
C ARG A 33 4.83 7.65 -0.46
N ARG A 34 5.72 6.69 -0.76
CA ARG A 34 5.42 5.25 -0.74
C ARG A 34 4.99 4.79 0.65
N HIS A 35 5.70 5.27 1.68
CA HIS A 35 5.38 4.96 3.07
C HIS A 35 4.00 5.47 3.49
N LEU A 36 3.64 6.69 3.07
CA LEU A 36 2.31 7.24 3.31
C LEU A 36 1.21 6.42 2.62
N ILE A 37 1.48 5.88 1.43
CA ILE A 37 0.51 5.05 0.70
C ILE A 37 0.30 3.71 1.40
N VAL A 38 1.37 3.02 1.82
CA VAL A 38 1.25 1.75 2.56
C VAL A 38 0.41 1.95 3.81
N ARG A 39 0.70 3.00 4.57
CA ARG A 39 -0.07 3.35 5.76
C ARG A 39 -1.53 3.70 5.44
N HIS A 40 -1.75 4.50 4.40
CA HIS A 40 -3.10 4.87 3.96
C HIS A 40 -3.93 3.65 3.55
N LEU A 41 -3.34 2.68 2.85
CA LEU A 41 -4.02 1.42 2.49
C LEU A 41 -4.45 0.67 3.75
N ALA A 42 -3.53 0.49 4.70
CA ALA A 42 -3.80 -0.24 5.94
C ALA A 42 -4.76 0.48 6.91
N GLU A 43 -4.84 1.82 6.88
CA GLU A 43 -5.77 2.60 7.70
C GLU A 43 -7.17 2.73 7.06
N HIS A 44 -7.32 2.42 5.77
CA HIS A 44 -8.54 2.70 5.03
C HIS A 44 -9.43 1.45 4.89
N PRO A 45 -10.68 1.47 5.39
CA PRO A 45 -11.55 0.29 5.49
C PRO A 45 -12.01 -0.31 4.15
N ALA A 46 -11.66 0.32 3.04
CA ALA A 46 -11.95 -0.19 1.69
C ALA A 46 -10.87 -1.14 1.15
N PHE A 47 -9.74 -1.24 1.86
CA PHE A 47 -8.66 -2.18 1.56
C PHE A 47 -8.57 -3.19 2.68
N ASP A 48 -8.66 -4.47 2.32
CA ASP A 48 -8.60 -5.57 3.26
C ASP A 48 -7.12 -5.84 3.59
N CYS A 49 -6.49 -4.92 4.34
CA CYS A 49 -5.10 -5.05 4.78
C CYS A 49 -4.84 -4.30 6.07
N GLY A 50 -3.85 -4.74 6.84
CA GLY A 50 -3.42 -4.11 8.09
C GLY A 50 -1.91 -3.95 8.17
N LEU A 51 -1.44 -3.01 8.99
CA LEU A 51 -0.01 -2.88 9.29
C LEU A 51 0.43 -4.04 10.19
N VAL A 52 1.42 -4.79 9.73
CA VAL A 52 2.03 -5.92 10.48
C VAL A 52 3.40 -5.57 11.02
N SER A 53 4.04 -4.53 10.50
CA SER A 53 5.31 -4.00 11.02
C SER A 53 5.49 -2.54 10.67
N GLU A 54 6.10 -1.77 11.56
CA GLU A 54 6.36 -0.33 11.36
C GLU A 54 7.83 -0.06 10.97
N GLN A 55 8.77 -0.93 11.34
CA GLN A 55 10.20 -0.80 11.07
C GLN A 55 10.82 -2.18 10.80
N PRO A 56 10.90 -2.64 9.54
CA PRO A 56 10.48 -1.95 8.32
C PRO A 56 8.95 -1.86 8.16
N LEU A 57 8.47 -0.81 7.49
CA LEU A 57 7.04 -0.61 7.24
C LEU A 57 6.49 -1.69 6.31
N ARG A 58 5.59 -2.53 6.82
CA ARG A 58 4.91 -3.60 6.10
C ARG A 58 3.43 -3.65 6.41
N ALA A 59 2.65 -3.87 5.36
CA ALA A 59 1.25 -4.20 5.44
C ALA A 59 1.01 -5.61 4.89
N GLU A 60 0.02 -6.28 5.45
CA GLU A 60 -0.43 -7.59 5.01
C GLU A 60 -1.89 -7.48 4.60
N LYS A 61 -2.23 -8.03 3.44
CA LYS A 61 -3.61 -8.23 3.01
C LYS A 61 -4.25 -9.25 3.94
N ALA A 62 -5.40 -8.91 4.49
CA ALA A 62 -6.23 -9.87 5.19
C ALA A 62 -6.71 -10.90 4.15
N GLY A 63 -5.99 -12.02 4.11
CA GLY A 63 -6.43 -13.21 3.43
C GLY A 63 -7.48 -13.89 4.29
N ASP A 64 -8.53 -14.38 3.64
CA ASP A 64 -9.49 -15.36 4.20
C ASP A 64 -8.77 -16.54 4.88
#